data_AF-A0A523CXA4-F1
#
_entry.id   AF-A0A523CXA4-F1
#
_cell.length_a   1.000
_cell.length_b   1.000
_cell.length_c   1.000
_cell.angle_alpha   90.00
_cell.angle_beta   90.00
_cell.angle_gamma   90.00
#
_symmetry.space_group_name_H-M   'P 1'
#
loop_
_entity.id
_entity.type
_entity.pdbx_description
1 polymer ?
#
loop_
_entity_poly.entity_id
_entity_poly.type
_entity_poly.pdbx_seq_one_letter_code
_entity_poly.pdbx_strand_id
1 'polypeptide(L)'
;MKRILPVFLLGGLILLLSIPVIYGLWLGRLADAEAAFSDTRYTESQEQFQQVFSGWELSFLPRFLVEENRVRIVLNLIQIGYVLGEYDQTLEFLRGEGSLSALVSEPEYHFWMGNLLMAQALNQPDGHLIDTLVRCREEYLETLRWDADFWDAKYNYEYVNELLAQFQEGDSHSEEEIELLLDKVRTDMPRRKKVLPPEMRK
;
A
#
# COMPACT_ATOMS: atom_id res chain seq x y z
N MET A 1 -25.19 47.91 -12.31
CA MET A 1 -24.65 46.71 -12.99
C MET A 1 -23.18 46.80 -13.41
N LYS A 2 -22.60 47.97 -13.79
CA LYS A 2 -21.20 48.05 -14.29
C LYS A 2 -20.07 47.75 -13.28
N ARG A 3 -20.28 47.89 -11.97
CA ARG A 3 -19.25 47.62 -10.93
C ARG A 3 -19.15 46.16 -10.48
N ILE A 4 -20.12 45.34 -10.86
CA ILE A 4 -20.23 43.94 -10.42
C ILE A 4 -19.33 43.04 -11.29
N LEU A 5 -19.26 43.33 -12.59
CA LEU A 5 -18.43 42.61 -13.56
C LEU A 5 -16.91 42.60 -13.23
N PRO A 6 -16.26 43.73 -12.88
CA PRO A 6 -14.83 43.72 -12.53
C PRO A 6 -14.53 43.00 -11.20
N VAL A 7 -15.46 42.99 -10.25
CA VAL A 7 -15.29 42.25 -8.98
C VAL A 7 -15.35 40.73 -9.23
N PHE A 8 -16.27 40.27 -10.09
CA PHE A 8 -16.31 38.87 -10.49
C PHE A 8 -15.08 38.45 -11.31
N LEU A 9 -14.58 39.31 -12.21
CA LEU A 9 -13.36 39.04 -12.97
C LEU A 9 -12.11 38.97 -12.08
N LEU A 10 -12.00 39.87 -11.09
CA LEU A 10 -10.89 39.85 -10.12
C LEU A 10 -10.95 38.62 -9.21
N GLY A 11 -12.14 38.24 -8.74
CA GLY A 11 -12.34 37.03 -7.95
C GLY A 11 -12.00 35.76 -8.74
N GLY A 12 -12.42 35.68 -10.01
CA GLY A 12 -12.08 34.57 -10.90
C GLY A 12 -10.57 34.46 -11.15
N LEU A 13 -9.87 35.59 -11.33
CA LEU A 13 -8.41 35.61 -11.51
C LEU A 13 -7.65 35.14 -10.26
N ILE A 14 -8.08 35.57 -9.06
CA ILE A 14 -7.47 35.11 -7.80
C ILE A 14 -7.62 33.59 -7.63
N LEU A 15 -8.81 33.06 -7.97
CA LEU A 15 -9.09 31.63 -7.86
C LEU A 15 -8.31 30.80 -8.91
N LEU A 16 -8.11 31.35 -10.10
CA LEU A 16 -7.25 30.73 -11.13
C LEU A 16 -5.77 30.71 -10.71
N LEU A 17 -5.30 31.77 -10.06
CA LEU A 17 -3.90 31.86 -9.62
C LEU A 17 -3.61 31.10 -8.32
N SER A 18 -4.63 30.79 -7.51
CA SER A 18 -4.44 30.03 -6.27
C SER A 18 -4.23 28.53 -6.53
N ILE A 19 -4.84 27.95 -7.58
CA ILE A 19 -4.72 26.51 -7.88
C ILE A 19 -3.25 26.09 -8.08
N PRO A 20 -2.43 26.76 -8.93
CA PRO A 20 -1.03 26.37 -9.10
C PRO A 20 -0.20 26.50 -7.82
N VAL A 21 -0.48 27.50 -6.97
CA VAL A 21 0.23 27.71 -5.72
C VAL A 21 -0.12 26.60 -4.72
N ILE A 22 -1.40 26.32 -4.53
CA ILE A 22 -1.89 25.24 -3.66
C ILE A 22 -1.33 23.90 -4.14
N TYR A 23 -1.35 23.65 -5.46
CA TYR A 23 -0.81 22.42 -6.04
C TYR A 23 0.70 22.29 -5.84
N GLY A 24 1.46 23.37 -6.04
CA GLY A 24 2.91 23.38 -5.82
C GLY A 24 3.28 23.12 -4.35
N LEU A 25 2.55 23.69 -3.40
CA LEU A 25 2.74 23.42 -1.98
C LEU A 25 2.38 21.96 -1.62
N TRP A 26 1.30 21.45 -2.21
CA TRP A 26 0.89 20.06 -2.03
C TRP A 26 1.94 19.09 -2.57
N LEU A 27 2.49 19.35 -3.77
CA LEU A 27 3.59 18.56 -4.35
C LEU A 27 4.88 18.65 -3.54
N GLY A 28 5.19 19.81 -2.94
CA GLY A 28 6.36 19.95 -2.06
C GLY A 28 6.30 18.99 -0.87
N ARG A 29 5.15 18.93 -0.18
CA ARG A 29 4.96 18.00 0.94
C ARG A 29 4.95 16.53 0.50
N LEU A 30 4.43 16.25 -0.70
CA LEU A 30 4.52 14.91 -1.29
C LEU A 30 5.98 14.51 -1.52
N ALA A 31 6.80 15.41 -2.05
CA ALA A 31 8.23 15.16 -2.27
C ALA A 31 8.98 14.96 -0.94
N ASP A 32 8.61 15.70 0.12
CA ASP A 32 9.18 15.48 1.46
C ASP A 32 8.85 14.08 2.00
N ALA A 33 7.60 13.62 1.83
CA ALA A 33 7.16 12.28 2.20
C ALA A 33 7.91 11.17 1.45
N GLU A 34 8.14 11.38 0.15
CA GLU A 34 8.92 10.47 -0.71
C GLU A 34 10.40 10.47 -0.33
N ALA A 35 10.98 11.61 0.04
CA ALA A 35 12.34 11.69 0.54
C ALA A 35 12.50 10.93 1.86
N ALA A 36 11.56 11.11 2.81
CA ALA A 36 11.55 10.33 4.05
C ALA A 36 11.41 8.82 3.80
N PHE A 37 10.60 8.42 2.80
CA PHE A 37 10.49 7.01 2.39
C PHE A 37 11.81 6.46 1.86
N SER A 38 12.45 7.20 0.96
CA SER A 38 13.75 6.84 0.36
C SER A 38 14.86 6.73 1.42
N ASP A 39 14.82 7.61 2.41
CA ASP A 39 15.73 7.61 3.57
C ASP A 39 15.41 6.51 4.60
N THR A 40 14.43 5.63 4.34
CA THR A 40 13.96 4.57 5.25
C THR A 40 13.37 5.09 6.58
N ARG A 41 12.99 6.36 6.64
CA ARG A 41 12.31 6.99 7.78
C ARG A 41 10.81 6.69 7.71
N TYR A 42 10.47 5.40 7.78
CA TYR A 42 9.12 4.91 7.45
C TYR A 42 8.01 5.50 8.31
N THR A 43 8.19 5.62 9.62
CA THR A 43 7.16 6.22 10.51
C THR A 43 6.91 7.69 10.18
N GLU A 44 7.96 8.47 9.92
CA GLU A 44 7.83 9.88 9.53
C GLU A 44 7.18 10.00 8.15
N SER A 45 7.64 9.18 7.20
CA SER A 45 7.09 9.13 5.85
C SER A 45 5.61 8.77 5.85
N GLN A 46 5.19 7.83 6.71
CA GLN A 46 3.78 7.44 6.86
C GLN A 46 2.92 8.63 7.27
N GLU A 47 3.34 9.36 8.31
CA GLU A 47 2.62 10.53 8.80
C GLU A 47 2.51 11.60 7.70
N GLN A 48 3.63 11.87 7.00
CA GLN A 48 3.66 12.85 5.91
C GLN A 48 2.75 12.43 4.75
N PHE A 49 2.78 11.17 4.31
CA PHE A 49 1.86 10.68 3.27
C PHE A 49 0.39 10.75 3.71
N GLN A 50 0.06 10.40 4.96
CA GLN A 50 -1.30 10.52 5.48
C GLN A 50 -1.79 11.98 5.50
N GLN A 51 -0.92 12.92 5.87
CA GLN A 51 -1.23 14.35 5.83
C GLN A 51 -1.46 14.84 4.39
N VAL A 52 -0.66 14.40 3.43
CA VAL A 52 -0.82 14.74 2.00
C VAL A 52 -2.10 14.11 1.43
N PHE A 53 -2.43 12.88 1.84
CA PHE A 53 -3.58 12.11 1.37
C PHE A 53 -4.93 12.65 1.86
N SER A 54 -4.96 13.18 3.09
CA SER A 54 -6.18 13.71 3.74
C SER A 54 -6.20 15.25 3.83
N GLY A 55 -5.23 15.91 3.21
CA GLY A 55 -5.04 17.36 3.27
C GLY A 55 -6.24 18.15 2.74
N TRP A 56 -6.56 19.25 3.42
CA TRP A 56 -7.66 20.15 3.04
C TRP A 56 -7.49 20.72 1.63
N GLU A 57 -6.25 20.80 1.13
CA GLU A 57 -5.89 21.32 -0.19
C GLU A 57 -6.59 20.54 -1.31
N LEU A 58 -6.85 19.25 -1.11
CA LEU A 58 -7.55 18.39 -2.07
C LEU A 58 -8.99 18.86 -2.34
N SER A 59 -9.61 19.61 -1.42
CA SER A 59 -10.94 20.20 -1.64
C SER A 59 -10.92 21.33 -2.68
N PHE A 60 -9.74 21.90 -2.94
CA PHE A 60 -9.56 23.04 -3.84
C PHE A 60 -8.88 22.66 -5.15
N LEU A 61 -8.27 21.48 -5.22
CA LEU A 61 -7.56 21.00 -6.39
C LEU A 61 -8.50 20.21 -7.32
N PRO A 62 -8.48 20.49 -8.64
CA PRO A 62 -9.14 19.65 -9.62
C PRO A 62 -8.68 18.18 -9.52
N ARG A 63 -9.62 17.24 -9.55
CA ARG A 63 -9.35 15.80 -9.38
C ARG A 63 -8.26 15.28 -10.33
N PHE A 64 -8.31 15.68 -11.60
CA PHE A 64 -7.35 15.23 -12.62
C PHE A 64 -5.89 15.62 -12.32
N LEU A 65 -5.63 16.61 -11.47
CA LEU A 65 -4.26 16.98 -11.06
C LEU A 65 -3.72 16.07 -9.96
N VAL A 66 -4.60 15.52 -9.13
CA VAL A 66 -4.21 14.79 -7.92
C VAL A 66 -4.39 13.29 -8.05
N GLU A 67 -5.18 12.81 -9.00
CA GLU A 67 -5.57 11.40 -9.12
C GLU A 67 -4.38 10.43 -9.24
N GLU A 68 -3.47 10.67 -10.19
CA GLU A 68 -2.26 9.86 -10.37
C GLU A 68 -1.37 9.87 -9.11
N ASN A 69 -1.18 11.06 -8.53
CA ASN A 69 -0.40 11.20 -7.31
C ASN A 69 -1.09 10.54 -6.11
N ARG A 70 -2.43 10.48 -6.05
CA ARG A 70 -3.15 9.76 -4.99
C ARG A 70 -2.95 8.26 -5.09
N VAL A 71 -2.94 7.69 -6.29
CA VAL A 71 -2.59 6.28 -6.50
C VAL A 71 -1.17 6.02 -5.98
N ARG A 72 -0.21 6.86 -6.37
CA ARG A 72 1.18 6.76 -5.89
C ARG A 72 1.31 6.86 -4.36
N ILE A 73 0.60 7.81 -3.74
CA ILE A 73 0.58 7.96 -2.28
C ILE A 73 0.05 6.70 -1.60
N VAL A 74 -1.05 6.13 -2.11
CA VAL A 74 -1.62 4.90 -1.55
C VAL A 74 -0.63 3.75 -1.68
N LEU A 75 -0.03 3.53 -2.85
CA LEU A 75 0.98 2.48 -3.04
C LEU A 75 2.16 2.62 -2.06
N ASN A 76 2.63 3.84 -1.79
CA ASN A 76 3.66 4.07 -0.79
C ASN A 76 3.18 3.78 0.65
N LEU A 77 1.95 4.18 1.00
CA LEU A 77 1.38 3.86 2.32
C LEU A 77 1.24 2.34 2.52
N ILE A 78 0.88 1.60 1.47
CA ILE A 78 0.83 0.13 1.51
C ILE A 78 2.21 -0.46 1.82
N GLN A 79 3.24 0.00 1.09
CA GLN A 79 4.62 -0.45 1.28
C GLN A 79 5.13 -0.14 2.69
N ILE A 80 4.84 1.07 3.19
CA ILE A 80 5.23 1.48 4.54
C ILE A 80 4.54 0.59 5.58
N GLY A 81 3.23 0.37 5.45
CA GLY A 81 2.47 -0.50 6.35
C GLY A 81 3.00 -1.93 6.38
N TYR A 82 3.35 -2.48 5.21
CA TYR A 82 4.03 -3.77 5.11
C TYR A 82 5.37 -3.78 5.86
N VAL A 83 6.22 -2.77 5.64
CA VAL A 83 7.55 -2.69 6.27
C VAL A 83 7.48 -2.50 7.78
N LEU A 84 6.50 -1.74 8.27
CA LEU A 84 6.28 -1.53 9.71
C LEU A 84 5.62 -2.72 10.40
N GLY A 85 5.09 -3.68 9.65
CA GLY A 85 4.35 -4.83 10.18
C GLY A 85 2.90 -4.50 10.56
N GLU A 86 2.37 -3.40 10.04
CA GLU A 86 1.04 -2.85 10.32
C GLU A 86 0.00 -3.44 9.35
N TYR A 87 0.02 -4.77 9.18
CA TYR A 87 -0.74 -5.45 8.12
C TYR A 87 -2.25 -5.25 8.26
N ASP A 88 -2.79 -5.41 9.47
CA ASP A 88 -4.21 -5.28 9.74
C ASP A 88 -4.71 -3.85 9.48
N GLN A 89 -3.97 -2.84 9.98
CA GLN A 89 -4.33 -1.44 9.77
C GLN A 89 -4.27 -1.07 8.28
N THR A 90 -3.27 -1.58 7.57
CA THR A 90 -3.10 -1.31 6.14
C THR A 90 -4.22 -1.97 5.33
N LEU A 91 -4.58 -3.22 5.63
CA LEU A 91 -5.70 -3.90 4.98
C LEU A 91 -7.04 -3.22 5.27
N GLU A 92 -7.26 -2.72 6.48
CA GLU A 92 -8.45 -1.94 6.82
C GLU A 92 -8.52 -0.62 6.04
N PHE A 93 -7.40 0.10 5.95
CA PHE A 93 -7.27 1.30 5.12
C PHE A 93 -7.63 1.02 3.65
N LEU A 94 -7.12 -0.08 3.09
CA LEU A 94 -7.41 -0.47 1.70
C LEU A 94 -8.85 -0.95 1.48
N ARG A 95 -9.56 -1.45 2.50
CA ARG A 95 -11.00 -1.72 2.35
C ARG A 95 -11.82 -0.44 2.20
N GLY A 96 -11.38 0.65 2.83
CA GLY A 96 -11.98 1.97 2.66
C GLY A 96 -11.61 2.62 1.32
N GLU A 97 -10.33 2.57 0.96
CA GLU A 97 -9.77 3.29 -0.20
C GLU A 97 -9.66 2.46 -1.48
N GLY A 98 -9.83 1.14 -1.43
CA GLY A 98 -9.85 0.22 -2.59
C GLY A 98 -10.99 0.49 -3.56
N SER A 99 -11.83 1.48 -3.28
CA SER A 99 -12.81 2.06 -4.19
C SER A 99 -12.20 3.04 -5.21
N LEU A 100 -10.90 3.38 -5.10
CA LEU A 100 -10.20 4.15 -6.14
C LEU A 100 -10.02 3.28 -7.39
N SER A 101 -10.85 3.52 -8.42
CA SER A 101 -10.85 2.69 -9.63
C SER A 101 -9.50 2.65 -10.36
N ALA A 102 -8.69 3.71 -10.23
CA ALA A 102 -7.35 3.73 -10.79
C ALA A 102 -6.41 2.76 -10.06
N LEU A 103 -6.55 2.62 -8.73
CA LEU A 103 -5.67 1.79 -7.91
C LEU A 103 -5.78 0.30 -8.26
N VAL A 104 -6.99 -0.21 -8.51
CA VAL A 104 -7.23 -1.62 -8.89
C VAL A 104 -6.76 -1.97 -10.30
N SER A 105 -6.29 -0.97 -11.07
CA SER A 105 -5.69 -1.19 -12.39
C SER A 105 -4.15 -1.20 -12.33
N GLU A 106 -3.57 -0.97 -11.15
CA GLU A 106 -2.11 -0.98 -10.95
C GLU A 106 -1.64 -2.39 -10.56
N PRO A 107 -0.66 -3.00 -11.25
CA PRO A 107 -0.12 -4.31 -10.87
C PRO A 107 0.47 -4.28 -9.45
N GLU A 108 1.12 -3.18 -9.05
CA GLU A 108 1.71 -3.04 -7.72
C GLU A 108 0.67 -3.10 -6.60
N TYR A 109 -0.55 -2.63 -6.84
CA TYR A 109 -1.62 -2.71 -5.84
C TYR A 109 -1.92 -4.16 -5.48
N HIS A 110 -2.15 -5.00 -6.50
CA HIS A 110 -2.41 -6.42 -6.33
C HIS A 110 -1.21 -7.14 -5.71
N PHE A 111 0.00 -6.83 -6.17
CA PHE A 111 1.22 -7.41 -5.61
C PHE A 111 1.33 -7.16 -4.11
N TRP A 112 1.15 -5.91 -3.70
CA TRP A 112 1.23 -5.55 -2.29
C TRP A 112 0.05 -6.06 -1.47
N MET A 113 -1.15 -6.16 -2.05
CA MET A 113 -2.31 -6.79 -1.39
C MET A 113 -2.00 -8.27 -1.07
N GLY A 114 -1.47 -9.02 -2.03
CA GLY A 114 -1.00 -10.38 -1.82
C GLY A 114 0.05 -10.47 -0.71
N ASN A 115 1.05 -9.58 -0.73
CA ASN A 115 2.09 -9.53 0.30
C ASN A 115 1.52 -9.25 1.70
N LEU A 116 0.57 -8.32 1.83
CA LEU A 116 -0.08 -8.00 3.10
C LEU A 116 -0.90 -9.19 3.62
N LEU A 117 -1.70 -9.83 2.76
CA LEU A 117 -2.50 -11.00 3.13
C LEU A 117 -1.60 -12.16 3.56
N MET A 118 -0.50 -12.41 2.83
CA MET A 118 0.46 -13.44 3.21
C MET A 118 1.12 -13.12 4.55
N ALA A 119 1.59 -11.89 4.74
CA ALA A 119 2.22 -11.50 5.99
C ALA A 119 1.24 -11.54 7.18
N GLN A 120 -0.01 -11.14 7.00
CA GLN A 120 -1.06 -11.27 8.01
C GLN A 120 -1.27 -12.74 8.36
N ALA A 121 -1.53 -13.59 7.37
CA ALA A 121 -1.82 -15.01 7.58
C ALA A 121 -0.66 -15.76 8.24
N LEU A 122 0.57 -15.43 7.85
CA LEU A 122 1.77 -16.04 8.43
C LEU A 122 2.04 -15.52 9.85
N ASN A 123 1.73 -14.28 10.22
CA ASN A 123 2.01 -13.77 11.56
C ASN A 123 0.89 -14.02 12.56
N GLN A 124 -0.36 -14.02 12.11
CA GLN A 124 -1.56 -14.23 12.91
C GLN A 124 -2.43 -15.31 12.25
N PRO A 125 -1.97 -16.58 12.24
CA PRO A 125 -2.75 -17.65 11.66
C PRO A 125 -4.05 -17.81 12.44
N ASP A 126 -5.17 -17.79 11.73
CA ASP A 126 -6.50 -18.06 12.26
C ASP A 126 -7.15 -19.23 11.51
N GLY A 127 -8.41 -19.52 11.82
CA GLY A 127 -9.18 -20.56 11.12
C GLY A 127 -9.39 -20.31 9.62
N HIS A 128 -8.98 -19.15 9.09
CA HIS A 128 -9.09 -18.74 7.70
C HIS A 128 -7.73 -18.69 6.98
N LEU A 129 -6.67 -19.29 7.55
CA LEU A 129 -5.34 -19.33 6.95
C LEU A 129 -5.37 -19.78 5.47
N ILE A 130 -6.00 -20.93 5.18
CA ILE A 130 -6.05 -21.48 3.82
C ILE A 130 -6.82 -20.54 2.88
N ASP A 131 -7.98 -20.05 3.30
CA ASP A 131 -8.77 -19.09 2.52
C ASP A 131 -7.97 -17.82 2.22
N THR A 132 -7.18 -17.35 3.18
CA THR A 132 -6.33 -16.17 3.04
C THR A 132 -5.16 -16.41 2.08
N LEU A 133 -4.56 -17.61 2.11
CA LEU A 133 -3.52 -18.00 1.14
C LEU A 133 -4.08 -18.16 -0.27
N VAL A 134 -5.31 -18.66 -0.43
CA VAL A 134 -6.00 -18.70 -1.73
C VAL A 134 -6.20 -17.29 -2.28
N ARG A 135 -6.66 -16.35 -1.45
CA ARG A 135 -6.81 -14.93 -1.85
C ARG A 135 -5.47 -14.29 -2.18
N CYS A 136 -4.44 -14.54 -1.39
CA CYS A 136 -3.07 -14.08 -1.66
C CYS A 136 -2.59 -14.52 -3.06
N ARG A 137 -2.80 -15.79 -3.41
CA ARG A 137 -2.50 -16.32 -4.75
C ARG A 137 -3.27 -15.61 -5.85
N GLU A 138 -4.55 -15.34 -5.64
CA GLU A 138 -5.38 -14.61 -6.60
C GLU A 138 -4.84 -13.20 -6.87
N GLU A 139 -4.40 -12.48 -5.83
CA GLU A 139 -3.80 -11.15 -5.98
C GLU A 139 -2.48 -11.19 -6.78
N TYR A 140 -1.61 -12.17 -6.55
CA TYR A 140 -0.43 -12.33 -7.41
C TYR A 140 -0.80 -12.68 -8.85
N LEU A 141 -1.85 -13.48 -9.05
CA LEU A 141 -2.35 -13.76 -10.40
C LEU A 141 -2.91 -12.51 -11.08
N GLU A 142 -3.65 -11.65 -10.36
CA GLU A 142 -4.11 -10.37 -10.90
C GLU A 142 -2.93 -9.45 -11.26
N THR A 143 -1.89 -9.42 -10.43
CA THR A 143 -0.63 -8.72 -10.76
C THR A 143 -0.10 -9.18 -12.12
N LEU A 144 -0.01 -10.49 -12.33
CA LEU A 144 0.51 -11.09 -13.56
C LEU A 144 -0.41 -10.91 -14.77
N ARG A 145 -1.70 -10.62 -14.57
CA ARG A 145 -2.63 -10.26 -15.66
C ARG A 145 -2.39 -8.83 -16.14
N TRP A 146 -2.03 -7.93 -15.24
CA TRP A 146 -1.66 -6.55 -15.58
C TRP A 146 -0.23 -6.43 -16.10
N ASP A 147 0.71 -7.14 -15.47
CA ASP A 147 2.11 -7.20 -15.87
C ASP A 147 2.64 -8.64 -15.81
N ALA A 148 2.67 -9.28 -16.98
CA ALA A 148 3.14 -10.65 -17.12
C ALA A 148 4.65 -10.81 -16.88
N ASP A 149 5.43 -9.73 -16.80
CA ASP A 149 6.88 -9.76 -16.57
C ASP A 149 7.27 -9.46 -15.12
N PHE A 150 6.30 -9.20 -14.24
CA PHE A 150 6.51 -8.91 -12.82
C PHE A 150 7.14 -10.10 -12.08
N TRP A 151 8.47 -10.13 -12.01
CA TRP A 151 9.22 -11.29 -11.53
C TRP A 151 8.90 -11.67 -10.08
N ASP A 152 8.79 -10.68 -9.18
CA ASP A 152 8.50 -10.92 -7.77
C ASP A 152 7.11 -11.57 -7.59
N ALA A 153 6.13 -11.19 -8.42
CA ALA A 153 4.79 -11.78 -8.38
C ALA A 153 4.80 -13.23 -8.87
N LYS A 154 5.60 -13.57 -9.88
CA LYS A 154 5.79 -14.97 -10.32
C LYS A 154 6.34 -15.82 -9.19
N TYR A 155 7.41 -15.33 -8.55
CA TYR A 155 8.03 -16.02 -7.43
C TYR A 155 7.03 -16.23 -6.28
N ASN A 156 6.34 -15.17 -5.86
CA ASN A 156 5.39 -15.25 -4.75
C ASN A 156 4.15 -16.11 -5.09
N TYR A 157 3.70 -16.12 -6.35
CA TYR A 157 2.62 -16.99 -6.84
C TYR A 157 2.99 -18.47 -6.74
N GLU A 158 4.20 -18.85 -7.18
CA GLU A 158 4.68 -20.23 -7.03
C GLU A 158 4.86 -20.60 -5.57
N TYR A 159 5.44 -19.70 -4.76
CA TYR A 159 5.64 -19.92 -3.33
C TYR A 159 4.32 -20.20 -2.60
N VAL A 160 3.28 -19.40 -2.84
CA VAL A 160 1.98 -19.63 -2.19
C VAL A 160 1.29 -20.91 -2.68
N ASN A 161 1.52 -21.32 -3.93
CA ASN A 161 1.06 -22.62 -4.42
C ASN A 161 1.76 -23.79 -3.71
N GLU A 162 3.07 -23.70 -3.51
CA GLU A 162 3.83 -24.69 -2.74
C GLU A 162 3.33 -24.77 -1.28
N LEU A 163 3.02 -23.63 -0.66
CA LEU A 163 2.42 -23.59 0.67
C LEU A 163 1.05 -24.28 0.69
N LEU A 164 0.16 -23.90 -0.23
CA LEU A 164 -1.18 -24.48 -0.34
C LEU A 164 -1.14 -26.00 -0.57
N ALA A 165 -0.20 -26.49 -1.39
CA ALA A 165 -0.01 -27.92 -1.61
C ALA A 165 0.40 -28.65 -0.32
N GLN A 166 1.32 -28.06 0.47
CA GLN A 166 1.71 -28.61 1.77
C GLN A 166 0.54 -28.71 2.76
N PHE A 167 -0.43 -27.80 2.69
CA PHE A 167 -1.66 -27.86 3.50
C PHE A 167 -2.70 -28.86 2.97
N GLN A 168 -2.64 -29.25 1.69
CA GLN A 168 -3.58 -30.20 1.07
C GLN A 168 -3.14 -31.67 1.17
N GLU A 169 -1.83 -31.94 1.24
CA GLU A 169 -1.30 -33.32 1.29
C GLU A 169 -1.53 -34.03 2.64
N GLY A 170 -2.02 -33.34 3.68
CA GLY A 170 -2.46 -33.93 4.94
C GLY A 170 -3.95 -33.70 5.19
N ASP A 171 -4.74 -34.78 5.16
CA ASP A 171 -6.21 -34.76 5.25
C ASP A 171 -6.80 -34.21 6.57
N SER A 172 -5.97 -33.75 7.50
CA SER A 172 -6.36 -32.94 8.65
C SER A 172 -5.08 -32.55 9.40
N HIS A 173 -4.39 -31.49 8.95
CA HIS A 173 -3.27 -30.97 9.75
C HIS A 173 -3.81 -30.52 11.11
N SER A 174 -3.24 -31.08 12.17
CA SER A 174 -3.46 -30.59 13.52
C SER A 174 -2.93 -29.15 13.65
N GLU A 175 -3.46 -28.38 14.61
CA GLU A 175 -2.98 -27.01 14.86
C GLU A 175 -1.46 -26.96 15.09
N GLU A 176 -0.88 -27.99 15.72
CA GLU A 176 0.57 -28.13 15.93
C GLU A 176 1.35 -28.34 14.61
N GLU A 177 0.83 -29.11 13.66
CA GLU A 177 1.46 -29.31 12.34
C GLU A 177 1.41 -28.03 11.50
N ILE A 178 0.30 -27.29 11.56
CA ILE A 178 0.18 -25.97 10.95
C ILE A 178 1.21 -25.02 11.55
N GLU A 179 1.35 -24.99 12.88
CA GLU A 179 2.31 -24.11 13.56
C GLU A 179 3.76 -24.45 13.18
N LEU A 180 4.12 -25.74 13.09
CA LEU A 180 5.44 -26.18 12.64
C LEU A 180 5.74 -25.80 11.18
N LEU A 181 4.77 -25.98 10.28
CA LEU A 181 4.88 -25.55 8.89
C LEU A 181 5.06 -24.04 8.80
N LEU A 182 4.27 -23.28 9.57
CA LEU A 182 4.38 -21.82 9.62
C LEU A 182 5.73 -21.36 10.18
N ASP A 183 6.28 -22.01 11.21
CA ASP A 183 7.59 -21.64 11.75
C ASP A 183 8.71 -21.86 10.73
N LYS A 184 8.66 -22.98 9.99
CA LYS A 184 9.57 -23.24 8.87
C LYS A 184 9.45 -22.17 7.78
N VAL A 185 8.22 -21.82 7.41
CA VAL A 185 7.94 -20.78 6.40
C VAL A 185 8.42 -19.40 6.84
N ARG A 186 8.21 -19.02 8.11
CA ARG A 186 8.67 -17.76 8.71
C ARG A 186 10.19 -17.66 8.81
N THR A 187 10.90 -18.78 8.83
CA THR A 187 12.36 -18.86 8.92
C THR A 187 13.02 -18.90 7.54
N ASP A 188 12.39 -19.55 6.56
CA ASP A 188 12.85 -19.61 5.17
C ASP A 188 12.55 -18.33 4.38
N MET A 189 11.47 -17.60 4.72
CA MET A 189 11.24 -16.26 4.18
C MET A 189 12.37 -15.32 4.63
N PRO A 190 13.05 -14.59 3.73
CA PRO A 190 14.02 -13.59 4.12
C PRO A 190 13.28 -12.49 4.86
N ARG A 191 13.23 -12.59 6.21
CA ARG A 191 12.85 -11.47 7.06
C ARG A 191 13.77 -10.33 6.66
N ARG A 192 13.25 -9.27 6.04
CA ARG A 192 13.90 -7.97 6.12
C ARG A 192 13.89 -7.66 7.61
N LYS A 193 15.03 -7.98 8.27
CA LYS A 193 15.27 -7.72 9.69
C LYS A 193 14.68 -6.37 9.99
N LYS A 194 13.84 -6.27 11.04
CA LYS A 194 13.55 -5.01 11.71
C LYS A 194 14.87 -4.25 11.76
N VAL A 195 14.97 -3.17 10.99
CA VAL A 195 16.17 -2.36 10.98
C VAL A 195 16.25 -1.81 12.38
N LEU A 196 17.16 -2.36 13.19
CA LEU A 196 17.34 -1.91 14.56
C LEU A 196 17.56 -0.39 14.50
N PRO A 197 16.83 0.41 15.30
CA PRO A 197 17.10 1.83 15.45
C PRO A 197 18.61 2.04 15.65
N PRO A 198 19.20 3.15 15.17
CA PRO A 198 20.65 3.38 15.26
C PRO A 198 21.23 3.13 16.66
N GLU A 199 20.43 3.42 17.68
CA GLU A 199 20.70 3.27 19.12
C GLU A 199 20.75 1.81 19.61
N MET A 200 20.21 0.87 18.85
CA MET A 200 20.20 -0.57 19.17
C MET A 200 21.20 -1.39 18.35
N ARG A 201 21.96 -0.75 17.44
CA ARG A 201 23.06 -1.38 16.70
C ARG A 201 24.32 -1.32 17.58
N LYS A 202 24.51 -2.34 18.42
CA LYS A 202 25.77 -2.53 19.15
C LYS A 202 26.90 -2.96 18.22
#